data_AF-A0A2A5GUI6-F1
#
_entry.id   AF-A0A2A5GUI6-F1
#
_cell.length_a   1.000
_cell.length_b   1.000
_cell.length_c   1.000
_cell.angle_alpha   90.00
_cell.angle_beta   90.00
_cell.angle_gamma   90.00
#
_symmetry.space_group_name_H-M   'P 1'
#
loop_
_entity.id
_entity.type
_entity.pdbx_description
1 polymer ?
#
loop_
_entity_poly.entity_id
_entity_poly.type
_entity_poly.pdbx_seq_one_letter_code
_entity_poly.pdbx_strand_id
1 'polypeptide(L)'
;MGYRIFKICLQQLFRNWKIVIRLSWILIVIDVIATWWTLDQIAINEVKISGVNTQETFTTFAKTMLVVIPQLIVVVVGITSIAISWHRFILRDEIGKGFFLLQPFRLIGAYLWRSIKIGLVSLVVAVPVLIITGIVSSMVLPTLAPGSTGSLSLSVYAYLGLFSLITGTLYTWLIMRIGLILPAIAVGKDMPISDSYSSTKKFNDAIIVAAFLVTLLQSVPSIFINGGIIAFDAQTPGLLINLLQTIFNWLGVFVGVGVLTVLYGHVIEERPL
;
A
#
# COMPACT_ATOMS: atom_id res chain seq x y z
N MET A 1 -14.39 -19.16 -3.23
CA MET A 1 -13.95 -18.37 -4.42
C MET A 1 -12.88 -17.33 -4.08
N GLY A 2 -13.09 -16.44 -3.10
CA GLY A 2 -12.09 -15.42 -2.73
C GLY A 2 -10.69 -15.94 -2.41
N TYR A 3 -10.59 -17.04 -1.65
CA TYR A 3 -9.32 -17.73 -1.43
C TYR A 3 -8.63 -18.20 -2.73
N ARG A 4 -9.40 -18.65 -3.75
CA ARG A 4 -8.82 -19.07 -5.04
C ARG A 4 -8.23 -17.88 -5.78
N ILE A 5 -8.93 -16.73 -5.82
CA ILE A 5 -8.42 -15.48 -6.43
C ILE A 5 -7.10 -15.09 -5.78
N PHE A 6 -7.05 -15.08 -4.45
CA PHE A 6 -5.84 -14.76 -3.69
C PHE A 6 -4.71 -15.77 -3.95
N LYS A 7 -5.01 -17.08 -3.93
CA LYS A 7 -4.06 -18.15 -4.22
C LYS A 7 -3.46 -18.03 -5.63
N ILE A 8 -4.30 -17.80 -6.65
CA ILE A 8 -3.85 -17.62 -8.04
C ILE A 8 -2.95 -16.40 -8.14
N CYS A 9 -3.31 -15.29 -7.50
CA CYS A 9 -2.48 -14.09 -7.45
C CYS A 9 -1.09 -14.39 -6.87
N LEU A 10 -1.02 -15.08 -5.73
CA LEU A 10 0.26 -15.48 -5.14
C LEU A 10 1.04 -16.42 -6.06
N GLN A 11 0.38 -17.41 -6.65
CA GLN A 11 1.02 -18.32 -7.61
C GLN A 11 1.58 -17.58 -8.82
N GLN A 12 0.86 -16.58 -9.37
CA GLN A 12 1.34 -15.75 -10.46
C GLN A 12 2.56 -14.91 -10.05
N LEU A 13 2.56 -14.35 -8.83
CA LEU A 13 3.68 -13.59 -8.29
C LEU A 13 4.93 -14.47 -8.13
N PHE A 14 4.80 -15.63 -7.47
CA PHE A 14 5.93 -16.53 -7.24
C PHE A 14 6.41 -17.22 -8.51
N ARG A 15 5.50 -17.61 -9.42
CA ARG A 15 5.89 -18.20 -10.72
C ARG A 15 6.67 -17.21 -11.57
N ASN A 16 6.32 -15.93 -11.50
CA ASN A 16 6.92 -14.86 -12.31
C ASN A 16 7.82 -13.93 -11.49
N TRP A 17 8.43 -14.43 -10.41
CA TRP A 17 9.20 -13.61 -9.47
C TRP A 17 10.33 -12.80 -10.13
N LYS A 18 10.97 -13.36 -11.17
CA LYS A 18 12.02 -12.67 -11.94
C LYS A 18 11.48 -11.40 -12.62
N ILE A 19 10.25 -11.47 -13.14
CA ILE A 19 9.59 -10.35 -13.80
C ILE A 19 9.16 -9.31 -12.77
N VAL A 20 8.62 -9.77 -11.64
CA VAL A 20 8.25 -8.92 -10.49
C VAL A 20 9.46 -8.10 -10.01
N ILE A 21 10.60 -8.76 -9.76
CA ILE A 21 11.84 -8.06 -9.35
C ILE A 21 12.32 -7.14 -10.46
N ARG A 22 12.36 -7.61 -11.72
CA ARG A 22 12.79 -6.79 -12.86
C ARG A 22 11.96 -5.52 -13.01
N LEU A 23 10.66 -5.58 -12.71
CA LEU A 23 9.75 -4.44 -12.76
C LEU A 23 10.03 -3.42 -11.66
N SER A 24 10.40 -3.86 -10.45
CA SER A 24 10.33 -3.00 -9.26
C SER A 24 11.65 -2.72 -8.55
N TRP A 25 12.72 -3.48 -8.79
CA TRP A 25 13.93 -3.39 -7.97
C TRP A 25 14.52 -1.98 -7.88
N ILE A 26 14.50 -1.22 -8.98
CA ILE A 26 15.04 0.15 -9.02
C ILE A 26 14.24 1.07 -8.10
N LEU A 27 12.90 0.99 -8.15
CA LEU A 27 12.06 1.81 -7.29
C LEU A 27 12.22 1.45 -5.83
N ILE A 28 12.37 0.16 -5.51
CA ILE A 28 12.65 -0.26 -4.13
C ILE A 28 13.95 0.36 -3.65
N VAL A 29 15.02 0.29 -4.46
CA VAL A 29 16.32 0.88 -4.10
C VAL A 29 16.21 2.39 -3.89
N ILE A 30 15.54 3.11 -4.81
CA ILE A 30 15.31 4.55 -4.69
C ILE A 30 14.51 4.87 -3.42
N ASP A 31 13.44 4.13 -3.16
CA ASP A 31 12.55 4.37 -2.02
C ASP A 31 13.25 4.10 -0.68
N VAL A 32 14.04 3.02 -0.58
CA VAL A 32 14.84 2.71 0.62
C VAL A 32 15.88 3.80 0.86
N ILE A 33 16.65 4.20 -0.16
CA ILE A 33 17.69 5.23 -0.02
C ILE A 33 17.07 6.57 0.39
N ALA A 34 15.98 6.96 -0.27
CA ALA A 34 15.35 8.25 -0.02
C ALA A 34 14.65 8.30 1.34
N THR A 35 14.01 7.21 1.76
CA THR A 35 13.43 7.09 3.10
C THR A 35 14.53 7.09 4.18
N TRP A 36 15.62 6.37 3.97
CA TRP A 36 16.76 6.38 4.90
C TRP A 36 17.36 7.79 5.04
N TRP A 37 17.59 8.48 3.92
CA TRP A 37 18.07 9.86 3.93
C TRP A 37 17.11 10.80 4.66
N THR A 38 15.81 10.66 4.44
CA THR A 38 14.79 11.49 5.09
C THR A 38 14.75 11.26 6.61
N LEU A 39 14.86 10.00 7.05
CA LEU A 39 14.91 9.66 8.48
C LEU A 39 16.17 10.20 9.16
N ASP A 40 17.32 10.16 8.48
CA ASP A 40 18.57 10.75 8.98
C ASP A 40 18.43 12.26 9.19
N GLN A 41 17.80 12.97 8.24
CA GLN A 41 17.51 14.40 8.41
C GLN A 41 16.58 14.67 9.60
N ILE A 42 15.56 13.85 9.84
CA ILE A 42 14.63 14.05 10.97
C ILE A 42 15.33 13.76 12.31
N ALA A 43 16.08 12.66 12.41
CA ALA A 43 16.78 12.26 13.63
C ALA A 43 17.83 13.29 14.09
N ILE A 44 18.54 13.93 13.15
CA ILE A 44 19.50 15.01 13.45
C ILE A 44 18.81 16.23 14.09
N ASN A 45 17.52 16.46 13.81
CA ASN A 45 16.78 17.60 14.34
C ASN A 45 16.11 17.33 15.70
N GLU A 46 15.73 16.10 16.02
CA GLU A 46 15.18 15.74 17.34
C GLU A 46 16.23 15.83 18.47
N VAL A 47 17.52 15.61 18.15
CA VAL A 47 18.63 15.73 19.11
C VAL A 47 18.91 17.18 19.51
N LYS A 48 18.36 18.17 18.79
CA LYS A 48 18.56 19.61 19.03
C LYS A 48 17.35 20.32 19.65
N ILE A 49 16.49 19.59 20.38
CA ILE A 49 15.37 20.21 21.13
C ILE A 49 15.92 20.83 22.42
N SER A 50 16.72 21.88 22.26
CA SER A 50 17.08 22.85 23.29
C SER A 50 17.14 24.23 22.64
N GLY A 51 15.95 24.85 22.51
CA GLY A 51 15.74 26.15 21.89
C GLY A 51 15.28 26.03 20.43
N VAL A 52 13.96 25.95 20.21
CA VAL A 52 13.38 25.95 18.86
C VAL A 52 13.63 27.30 18.20
N ASN A 53 14.68 27.38 17.40
CA ASN A 53 14.90 28.51 16.50
C ASN A 53 13.95 28.34 15.30
N THR A 54 12.98 29.25 15.17
CA THR A 54 11.97 29.25 14.10
C THR A 54 12.60 29.25 12.71
N GLN A 55 13.79 29.85 12.55
CA GLN A 55 14.51 29.90 11.28
C GLN A 55 15.20 28.57 10.93
N GLU A 56 15.75 27.86 11.92
CA GLU A 56 16.31 26.51 11.70
C GLU A 56 15.22 25.51 11.34
N THR A 57 14.05 25.62 12.00
CA THR A 57 12.89 24.76 11.70
C THR A 57 12.40 24.94 10.26
N PHE A 58 12.28 26.20 9.80
CA PHE A 58 11.85 26.50 8.43
C PHE A 58 12.86 26.01 7.38
N THR A 59 14.16 26.20 7.63
CA THR A 59 15.21 25.74 6.69
C THR A 59 15.30 24.22 6.61
N THR A 60 15.15 23.50 7.72
CA THR A 60 15.02 22.04 7.73
C THR A 60 13.80 21.60 6.93
N PHE A 61 12.62 22.17 7.21
CA PHE A 61 11.39 21.84 6.49
C PHE A 61 11.55 22.02 4.97
N ALA A 62 12.09 23.17 4.54
CA ALA A 62 12.32 23.44 3.12
C ALA A 62 13.26 22.41 2.47
N LYS A 63 14.36 22.05 3.15
CA LYS A 63 15.29 21.01 2.67
C LYS A 63 14.62 19.64 2.57
N THR A 64 13.82 19.27 3.55
CA THR A 64 13.06 18.00 3.52
C THR A 64 12.08 17.99 2.34
N MET A 65 11.34 19.09 2.11
CA MET A 65 10.39 19.18 0.99
C MET A 65 11.08 19.11 -0.38
N LEU A 66 12.28 19.67 -0.52
CA LEU A 66 13.06 19.60 -1.75
C LEU A 66 13.45 18.17 -2.16
N VAL A 67 13.48 17.22 -1.22
CA VAL A 67 13.78 15.81 -1.53
C VAL A 67 12.52 14.96 -1.58
N VAL A 68 11.59 15.17 -0.65
CA VAL A 68 10.34 14.39 -0.56
C VAL A 68 9.47 14.59 -1.80
N ILE A 69 9.37 15.81 -2.34
CA ILE A 69 8.52 16.07 -3.52
C ILE A 69 9.04 15.31 -4.76
N PRO A 70 10.32 15.42 -5.16
CA PRO A 70 10.86 14.61 -6.26
C PRO A 70 10.75 13.10 -6.00
N GLN A 71 11.02 12.63 -4.78
CA GLN A 71 10.87 11.22 -4.42
C GLN A 71 9.44 10.75 -4.67
N LEU A 72 8.44 11.50 -4.19
CA LEU A 72 7.03 11.18 -4.36
C LEU A 72 6.66 11.08 -5.84
N ILE A 73 7.13 12.02 -6.67
CA ILE A 73 6.89 11.97 -8.12
C ILE A 73 7.47 10.70 -8.74
N VAL A 74 8.73 10.36 -8.41
CA VAL A 74 9.40 9.16 -8.91
C VAL A 74 8.65 7.89 -8.48
N VAL A 75 8.26 7.80 -7.21
CA VAL A 75 7.53 6.66 -6.65
C VAL A 75 6.15 6.52 -7.30
N VAL A 76 5.40 7.62 -7.43
CA VAL A 76 4.05 7.60 -8.04
C VAL A 76 4.10 7.18 -9.51
N VAL A 77 4.98 7.78 -10.29
CA VAL A 77 5.16 7.44 -11.72
C VAL A 77 5.65 6.01 -11.88
N GLY A 78 6.59 5.60 -11.02
CA GLY A 78 7.16 4.27 -11.03
C GLY A 78 6.14 3.18 -10.67
N ILE A 79 5.45 3.30 -9.54
CA ILE A 79 4.43 2.33 -9.11
C ILE A 79 3.30 2.24 -10.14
N THR A 80 2.88 3.38 -10.71
CA THR A 80 1.88 3.39 -11.79
C THR A 80 2.36 2.61 -13.01
N SER A 81 3.61 2.84 -13.43
CA SER A 81 4.21 2.13 -14.57
C SER A 81 4.33 0.63 -14.32
N ILE A 82 4.70 0.25 -13.09
CA ILE A 82 4.77 -1.17 -12.67
C ILE A 82 3.38 -1.80 -12.69
N ALA A 83 2.37 -1.14 -12.10
CA ALA A 83 1.03 -1.69 -12.02
C ALA A 83 0.43 -1.90 -13.42
N ILE A 84 0.58 -0.92 -14.32
CA ILE A 84 0.16 -1.06 -15.73
C ILE A 84 0.89 -2.24 -16.40
N SER A 85 2.22 -2.31 -16.23
CA SER A 85 3.02 -3.38 -16.83
C SER A 85 2.62 -4.75 -16.28
N TRP A 86 2.30 -4.86 -14.99
CA TRP A 86 1.83 -6.09 -14.37
C TRP A 86 0.47 -6.52 -14.91
N HIS A 87 -0.49 -5.59 -15.02
CA HIS A 87 -1.80 -5.87 -15.62
C HIS A 87 -1.67 -6.36 -17.06
N ARG A 88 -0.86 -5.69 -17.88
CA ARG A 88 -0.61 -6.08 -19.28
C ARG A 88 0.11 -7.42 -19.40
N PHE A 89 1.08 -7.68 -18.52
CA PHE A 89 1.78 -8.96 -18.53
C PHE A 89 0.84 -10.13 -18.21
N ILE A 90 0.04 -10.04 -17.14
CA ILE A 90 -0.86 -11.15 -16.77
C ILE A 90 -2.03 -11.30 -17.75
N LEU A 91 -2.57 -10.20 -18.29
CA LEU A 91 -3.74 -10.25 -19.17
C LEU A 91 -3.37 -10.45 -20.65
N ARG A 92 -2.22 -9.97 -21.11
CA ARG A 92 -1.86 -9.95 -22.54
C ARG A 92 -0.51 -10.60 -22.85
N ASP A 93 0.22 -11.06 -21.85
CA ASP A 93 1.61 -11.55 -21.98
C ASP A 93 2.55 -10.48 -22.57
N GLU A 94 2.22 -9.20 -22.32
CA GLU A 94 2.98 -8.04 -22.80
C GLU A 94 3.82 -7.46 -21.67
N ILE A 95 5.13 -7.42 -21.86
CA ILE A 95 6.06 -6.69 -20.97
C ILE A 95 6.45 -5.39 -21.65
N GLY A 96 6.53 -4.29 -20.89
CA GLY A 96 7.02 -3.00 -21.38
C GLY A 96 8.43 -3.09 -22.00
N LYS A 97 8.90 -1.99 -22.61
CA LYS A 97 10.27 -1.88 -23.12
C LYS A 97 11.06 -0.85 -22.29
N GLY A 98 12.35 -1.07 -22.06
CA GLY A 98 13.25 -0.13 -21.38
C GLY A 98 13.59 -0.47 -19.92
N PHE A 99 14.45 0.36 -19.31
CA PHE A 99 15.06 0.10 -17.98
C PHE A 99 14.04 0.19 -16.83
N PHE A 100 13.08 1.11 -16.94
CA PHE A 100 11.96 1.27 -16.00
C PHE A 100 10.63 0.69 -16.53
N LEU A 101 10.67 0.05 -17.71
CA LEU A 101 9.48 -0.41 -18.43
C LEU A 101 8.41 0.70 -18.52
N LEU A 102 8.88 1.95 -18.65
CA LEU A 102 8.04 3.15 -18.61
C LEU A 102 6.94 3.04 -19.63
N GLN A 103 5.73 3.23 -19.15
CA GLN A 103 4.57 3.28 -20.01
C GLN A 103 4.44 4.68 -20.62
N PRO A 104 3.74 4.83 -21.75
CA PRO A 104 3.50 6.15 -22.33
C PRO A 104 2.89 7.11 -21.29
N PHE A 105 3.39 8.35 -21.20
CA PHE A 105 2.95 9.32 -20.20
C PHE A 105 1.43 9.54 -20.18
N ARG A 106 0.78 9.51 -21.36
CA ARG A 106 -0.68 9.59 -21.47
C ARG A 106 -1.40 8.44 -20.75
N LEU A 107 -0.85 7.22 -20.82
CA LEU A 107 -1.38 6.05 -20.15
C LEU A 107 -1.15 6.11 -18.64
N ILE A 108 0.04 6.54 -18.21
CA ILE A 108 0.36 6.79 -16.79
C ILE A 108 -0.61 7.82 -16.22
N GLY A 109 -0.82 8.95 -16.89
CA GLY A 109 -1.76 9.99 -16.47
C GLY A 109 -3.20 9.50 -16.39
N ALA A 110 -3.66 8.73 -17.38
CA ALA A 110 -5.01 8.16 -17.37
C ALA A 110 -5.22 7.12 -16.26
N TYR A 111 -4.19 6.33 -15.95
CA TYR A 111 -4.20 5.38 -14.83
C TYR A 111 -4.21 6.13 -13.50
N LEU A 112 -3.29 7.10 -13.33
CA LEU A 112 -3.18 7.90 -12.12
C LEU A 112 -4.48 8.65 -11.83
N TRP A 113 -5.12 9.22 -12.85
CA TRP A 113 -6.41 9.90 -12.69
C TRP A 113 -7.51 8.96 -12.21
N ARG A 114 -7.57 7.71 -12.70
CA ARG A 114 -8.50 6.70 -12.19
C ARG A 114 -8.17 6.30 -10.76
N SER A 115 -6.90 6.16 -10.41
CA SER A 115 -6.47 5.93 -9.02
C SER A 115 -6.86 7.07 -8.09
N ILE A 116 -6.76 8.33 -8.54
CA ILE A 116 -7.23 9.51 -7.79
C ILE A 116 -8.74 9.45 -7.59
N LYS A 117 -9.54 9.12 -8.63
CA LYS A 117 -10.99 8.96 -8.48
C LYS A 117 -11.34 7.86 -7.48
N ILE A 118 -10.65 6.72 -7.52
CA ILE A 118 -10.81 5.64 -6.54
C ILE A 118 -10.49 6.15 -5.15
N GLY A 119 -9.37 6.87 -4.99
CA GLY A 119 -8.96 7.47 -3.72
C GLY A 119 -9.99 8.45 -3.18
N LEU A 120 -10.54 9.33 -4.02
CA LEU A 120 -11.58 10.28 -3.62
C LEU A 120 -12.87 9.57 -3.20
N VAL A 121 -13.29 8.53 -3.91
CA VAL A 121 -14.45 7.72 -3.53
C VAL A 121 -14.15 6.94 -2.24
N SER A 122 -12.93 6.46 -2.05
CA SER A 122 -12.54 5.70 -0.86
C SER A 122 -12.47 6.57 0.40
N LEU A 123 -12.35 7.90 0.28
CA LEU A 123 -12.48 8.84 1.40
C LEU A 123 -13.82 8.73 2.12
N VAL A 124 -14.89 8.36 1.42
CA VAL A 124 -16.23 8.16 2.02
C VAL A 124 -16.20 7.06 3.10
N VAL A 125 -15.31 6.07 2.97
CA VAL A 125 -15.10 5.03 3.98
C VAL A 125 -13.90 5.35 4.87
N ALA A 126 -12.82 5.88 4.30
CA ALA A 126 -11.60 6.16 5.05
C ALA A 126 -11.80 7.23 6.13
N VAL A 127 -12.54 8.30 5.86
CA VAL A 127 -12.75 9.39 6.85
C VAL A 127 -13.54 8.91 8.06
N PRO A 128 -14.71 8.25 7.93
CA PRO A 128 -15.40 7.68 9.09
C PRO A 128 -14.56 6.66 9.84
N VAL A 129 -13.84 5.80 9.12
CA VAL A 129 -12.91 4.84 9.72
C VAL A 129 -11.87 5.56 10.57
N LEU A 130 -11.20 6.59 10.03
CA LEU A 130 -10.18 7.35 10.76
C LEU A 130 -10.74 8.06 12.00
N ILE A 131 -11.94 8.66 11.88
CA ILE A 131 -12.62 9.32 13.02
C ILE A 131 -12.93 8.29 14.11
N ILE A 132 -13.56 7.17 13.74
CA ILE A 132 -13.91 6.09 14.68
C ILE A 132 -12.64 5.54 15.32
N THR A 133 -11.59 5.28 14.53
CA THR A 133 -10.30 4.80 15.03
C THR A 133 -9.73 5.77 16.06
N GLY A 134 -9.74 7.07 15.77
CA GLY A 134 -9.19 8.10 16.66
C GLY A 134 -9.96 8.20 17.97
N ILE A 135 -11.29 8.24 17.93
CA ILE A 135 -12.16 8.27 19.11
C ILE A 135 -11.97 7.02 19.95
N VAL A 136 -12.04 5.86 19.31
CA VAL A 136 -11.93 4.56 19.97
C VAL A 136 -10.55 4.40 20.60
N SER A 137 -9.49 4.76 19.88
CA SER A 137 -8.12 4.72 20.41
C SER A 137 -7.96 5.66 21.60
N SER A 138 -8.48 6.89 21.54
CA SER A 138 -8.37 7.86 22.64
C SER A 138 -9.14 7.43 23.90
N MET A 139 -10.23 6.68 23.75
CA MET A 139 -11.01 6.14 24.87
C MET A 139 -10.40 4.86 25.46
N VAL A 140 -9.88 3.97 24.61
CA VAL A 140 -9.44 2.63 25.00
C VAL A 140 -7.97 2.62 25.47
N LEU A 141 -7.09 3.39 24.82
CA LEU A 141 -5.66 3.44 25.16
C LEU A 141 -5.39 3.75 26.65
N PRO A 142 -6.04 4.75 27.28
CA PRO A 142 -5.80 5.05 28.70
C PRO A 142 -6.24 3.93 29.65
N THR A 143 -7.22 3.11 29.25
CA THR A 143 -7.77 2.03 30.07
C THR A 143 -6.96 0.73 29.96
N LEU A 144 -6.37 0.46 28.80
CA LEU A 144 -5.57 -0.74 28.55
C LEU A 144 -4.11 -0.61 28.99
N ALA A 145 -3.67 0.59 29.33
CA ALA A 145 -2.31 0.84 29.81
C ALA A 145 -2.28 1.92 30.93
N PRO A 146 -2.90 1.67 32.10
CA PRO A 146 -2.85 2.62 33.20
C PRO A 146 -1.41 2.77 33.70
N GLY A 147 -0.81 3.95 33.51
CA GLY A 147 0.52 4.28 34.05
C GLY A 147 1.73 3.91 33.20
N SER A 148 1.58 3.42 31.96
CA SER A 148 2.73 3.16 31.07
C SER A 148 3.19 4.43 30.36
N THR A 149 4.24 5.07 30.85
CA THR A 149 4.97 6.16 30.18
C THR A 149 5.85 5.64 29.05
N GLY A 150 5.25 5.07 27.99
CA GLY A 150 5.93 4.93 26.69
C GLY A 150 5.93 3.54 26.04
N SER A 151 5.46 2.48 26.71
CA SER A 151 5.31 1.15 26.08
C SER A 151 3.83 0.75 25.97
N LEU A 152 3.35 0.60 24.74
CA LEU A 152 2.00 0.09 24.48
C LEU A 152 1.95 -1.39 24.93
N SER A 153 0.99 -1.74 25.78
CA SER A 153 0.82 -3.11 26.28
C SER A 153 0.43 -4.08 25.15
N LEU A 154 0.71 -5.37 25.31
CA LEU A 154 0.35 -6.41 24.32
C LEU A 154 -1.16 -6.40 24.01
N SER A 155 -2.00 -6.06 25.00
CA SER A 155 -3.45 -5.92 24.84
C SER A 155 -3.82 -4.75 23.92
N VAL A 156 -3.10 -3.62 23.99
CA VAL A 156 -3.27 -2.49 23.07
C VAL A 156 -2.89 -2.88 21.65
N TYR A 157 -1.79 -3.61 21.46
CA TYR A 157 -1.38 -4.09 20.14
C TYR A 157 -2.37 -5.06 19.52
N ALA A 158 -2.87 -6.02 20.30
CA ALA A 158 -3.90 -6.93 19.84
C ALA A 158 -5.17 -6.18 19.43
N TYR A 159 -5.56 -5.16 20.21
CA TYR A 159 -6.71 -4.30 19.92
C TYR A 159 -6.53 -3.52 18.61
N LEU A 160 -5.42 -2.78 18.47
CA LEU A 160 -5.12 -2.00 17.27
C LEU A 160 -4.97 -2.90 16.04
N GLY A 161 -4.37 -4.09 16.21
CA GLY A 161 -4.22 -5.09 15.15
C GLY A 161 -5.56 -5.61 14.63
N LEU A 162 -6.45 -6.04 15.54
CA LEU A 162 -7.80 -6.50 15.17
C LEU A 162 -8.63 -5.39 14.53
N PHE A 163 -8.57 -4.18 15.09
CA PHE A 163 -9.30 -3.04 14.58
C PHE A 163 -8.80 -2.63 13.18
N SER A 164 -7.47 -2.61 12.97
CA SER A 164 -6.82 -2.38 11.68
C SER A 164 -7.21 -3.46 10.66
N LEU A 165 -7.33 -4.71 11.07
CA LEU A 165 -7.75 -5.81 10.19
C LEU A 165 -9.18 -5.61 9.69
N ILE A 166 -10.12 -5.25 10.58
CA ILE A 166 -11.53 -5.02 10.21
C ILE A 166 -11.64 -3.83 9.27
N THR A 167 -11.08 -2.69 9.67
CA THR A 167 -11.18 -1.44 8.91
C THR A 167 -10.41 -1.50 7.58
N GLY A 168 -9.22 -2.10 7.60
CA GLY A 168 -8.43 -2.39 6.40
C GLY A 168 -9.17 -3.31 5.43
N THR A 169 -9.86 -4.34 5.94
CA THR A 169 -10.65 -5.25 5.09
C THR A 169 -11.78 -4.50 4.40
N LEU A 170 -12.52 -3.63 5.11
CA LEU A 170 -13.59 -2.82 4.54
C LEU A 170 -13.07 -1.86 3.47
N TYR A 171 -11.93 -1.22 3.75
CA TYR A 171 -11.29 -0.30 2.80
C TYR A 171 -10.81 -1.03 1.54
N THR A 172 -10.11 -2.15 1.70
CA THR A 172 -9.63 -2.99 0.59
C THR A 172 -10.79 -3.59 -0.20
N TRP A 173 -11.88 -4.00 0.46
CA TRP A 173 -13.10 -4.50 -0.20
C TRP A 173 -13.69 -3.44 -1.12
N LEU A 174 -13.81 -2.19 -0.66
CA LEU A 174 -14.31 -1.10 -1.49
C LEU A 174 -13.41 -0.88 -2.70
N ILE A 175 -12.09 -0.78 -2.49
CA ILE A 175 -11.11 -0.62 -3.58
C ILE A 175 -11.23 -1.75 -4.59
N MET A 176 -11.37 -3.01 -4.16
CA MET A 176 -11.50 -4.14 -5.08
C MET A 176 -12.80 -4.09 -5.90
N ARG A 177 -13.88 -3.54 -5.33
CA ARG A 177 -15.18 -3.40 -6.02
C ARG A 177 -15.16 -2.35 -7.12
N ILE A 178 -14.47 -1.23 -6.90
CA ILE A 178 -14.39 -0.14 -7.89
C ILE A 178 -13.10 -0.19 -8.72
N GLY A 179 -12.11 -0.94 -8.28
CA GLY A 179 -10.75 -0.96 -8.80
C GLY A 179 -10.57 -1.67 -10.14
N LEU A 180 -11.58 -2.39 -10.67
CA LEU A 180 -11.50 -3.03 -11.99
C LEU A 180 -11.25 -2.03 -13.14
N ILE A 181 -11.51 -0.74 -12.91
CA ILE A 181 -11.19 0.32 -13.87
C ILE A 181 -9.68 0.47 -14.13
N LEU A 182 -8.82 0.03 -13.20
CA LEU A 182 -7.35 0.10 -13.29
C LEU A 182 -6.78 -0.93 -14.29
N PRO A 183 -7.07 -2.25 -14.16
CA PRO A 183 -6.68 -3.20 -15.19
C PRO A 183 -7.38 -2.91 -16.52
N ALA A 184 -8.62 -2.42 -16.52
CA ALA A 184 -9.33 -2.02 -17.75
C ALA A 184 -8.52 -1.00 -18.57
N ILE A 185 -8.12 0.12 -17.96
CA ILE A 185 -7.31 1.12 -18.68
C ILE A 185 -5.93 0.59 -19.06
N ALA A 186 -5.32 -0.22 -18.21
CA ALA A 186 -4.00 -0.79 -18.50
C ALA A 186 -4.02 -1.63 -19.77
N VAL A 187 -5.13 -2.31 -20.07
CA VAL A 187 -5.34 -3.08 -21.32
C VAL A 187 -6.07 -2.29 -22.41
N GLY A 188 -6.20 -0.96 -22.27
CA GLY A 188 -6.76 -0.07 -23.29
C GLY A 188 -8.29 -0.04 -23.36
N LYS A 189 -9.00 -0.58 -22.37
CA LYS A 189 -10.47 -0.46 -22.26
C LYS A 189 -10.85 0.67 -21.33
N ASP A 190 -11.90 1.41 -21.69
CA ASP A 190 -12.52 2.35 -20.77
C ASP A 190 -13.62 1.66 -19.97
N MET A 191 -13.66 1.92 -18.66
CA MET A 191 -14.64 1.36 -17.74
C MET A 191 -14.95 2.42 -16.68
N PRO A 192 -16.23 2.82 -16.52
CA PRO A 192 -16.63 3.71 -15.45
C PRO A 192 -16.74 2.96 -14.11
N ILE A 193 -16.69 3.72 -13.01
CA ILE A 193 -16.76 3.18 -11.64
C ILE A 193 -18.07 2.43 -11.39
N SER A 194 -19.18 2.91 -11.96
CA SER A 194 -20.50 2.26 -11.88
C SER A 194 -20.45 0.83 -12.39
N ASP A 195 -19.81 0.62 -13.54
CA ASP A 195 -19.78 -0.67 -14.23
C ASP A 195 -18.88 -1.66 -13.49
N SER A 196 -17.76 -1.17 -12.96
CA SER A 196 -16.89 -1.92 -12.05
C SER A 196 -17.68 -2.43 -10.83
N TYR A 197 -18.46 -1.55 -10.19
CA TYR A 197 -19.26 -1.89 -9.03
C TYR A 197 -20.43 -2.85 -9.35
N SER A 198 -21.13 -2.64 -10.47
CA SER A 198 -22.23 -3.53 -10.87
C SER A 198 -21.73 -4.91 -11.26
N SER A 199 -20.59 -4.99 -11.96
CA SER A 199 -19.99 -6.25 -12.40
C SER A 199 -19.49 -7.09 -11.22
N THR A 200 -19.01 -6.44 -10.16
CA THR A 200 -18.54 -7.12 -8.94
C THR A 200 -19.65 -7.50 -7.96
N LYS A 201 -20.91 -7.11 -8.21
CA LYS A 201 -22.04 -7.34 -7.28
C LYS A 201 -22.30 -8.81 -6.97
N LYS A 202 -22.22 -9.68 -7.98
CA LYS A 202 -22.44 -11.14 -7.83
C LYS A 202 -21.32 -11.85 -7.07
N PHE A 203 -20.16 -11.21 -6.93
CA PHE A 203 -18.94 -11.79 -6.35
C PHE A 203 -18.57 -11.16 -5.00
N ASN A 204 -19.52 -10.50 -4.34
CA ASN A 204 -19.27 -9.73 -3.12
C ASN A 204 -18.58 -10.55 -2.02
N ASP A 205 -19.05 -11.78 -1.79
CA ASP A 205 -18.49 -12.68 -0.76
C ASP A 205 -17.09 -13.17 -1.14
N ALA A 206 -16.80 -13.32 -2.44
CA ALA A 206 -15.47 -13.65 -2.89
C ALA A 206 -14.51 -12.47 -2.68
N ILE A 207 -14.97 -11.24 -2.96
CA ILE A 207 -14.17 -10.03 -2.84
C ILE A 207 -13.89 -9.72 -1.37
N ILE A 208 -14.84 -9.89 -0.45
CA ILE A 208 -14.58 -9.62 0.98
C ILE A 208 -13.56 -10.60 1.55
N VAL A 209 -13.59 -11.88 1.16
CA VAL A 209 -12.58 -12.86 1.55
C VAL A 209 -11.22 -12.53 0.94
N ALA A 210 -11.17 -12.12 -0.33
CA ALA A 210 -9.91 -11.71 -0.95
C ALA A 210 -9.34 -10.44 -0.28
N ALA A 211 -10.18 -9.45 0.02
CA ALA A 211 -9.81 -8.25 0.74
C ALA A 211 -9.24 -8.58 2.12
N PHE A 212 -9.93 -9.44 2.89
CA PHE A 212 -9.45 -9.90 4.18
C PHE A 212 -8.06 -10.54 4.09
N LEU A 213 -7.83 -11.41 3.11
CA LEU A 213 -6.53 -12.07 2.93
C LEU A 213 -5.41 -11.09 2.52
N VAL A 214 -5.72 -10.09 1.69
CA VAL A 214 -4.78 -9.02 1.33
C VAL A 214 -4.46 -8.14 2.53
N THR A 215 -5.47 -7.74 3.30
CA THR A 215 -5.28 -6.97 4.54
C THR A 215 -4.49 -7.79 5.56
N LEU A 216 -4.79 -9.08 5.73
CA LEU A 216 -4.06 -9.96 6.63
C LEU A 216 -2.57 -10.07 6.25
N LEU A 217 -2.28 -10.19 4.95
CA LEU A 217 -0.90 -10.22 4.43
C LEU A 217 -0.12 -8.94 4.77
N GLN A 218 -0.79 -7.79 4.83
CA GLN A 218 -0.18 -6.50 5.16
C GLN A 218 -0.09 -6.25 6.66
N SER A 219 -1.19 -6.48 7.38
CA SER A 219 -1.32 -6.15 8.79
C SER A 219 -0.48 -7.06 9.67
N VAL A 220 -0.39 -8.36 9.37
CA VAL A 220 0.33 -9.32 10.23
C VAL A 220 1.84 -8.99 10.30
N PRO A 221 2.57 -8.86 9.19
CA PRO A 221 3.97 -8.44 9.24
C PRO A 221 4.15 -7.08 9.89
N SER A 222 3.26 -6.13 9.63
CA SER A 222 3.30 -4.81 10.26
C SER A 222 3.17 -4.88 11.78
N ILE A 223 2.29 -5.74 12.33
CA ILE A 223 2.16 -5.97 13.77
C ILE A 223 3.43 -6.59 14.35
N PHE A 224 4.03 -7.58 13.67
CA PHE A 224 5.26 -8.21 14.15
C PHE A 224 6.47 -7.30 14.06
N ILE A 225 6.59 -6.49 13.00
CA ILE A 225 7.68 -5.53 12.85
C ILE A 225 7.51 -4.41 13.87
N ASN A 226 6.34 -3.76 13.93
CA ASN A 226 6.13 -2.61 14.82
C ASN A 226 5.98 -3.00 16.30
N GLY A 227 5.33 -4.13 16.60
CA GLY A 227 5.29 -4.69 17.95
C GLY A 227 6.63 -5.30 18.36
N GLY A 228 7.38 -5.84 17.40
CA GLY A 228 8.75 -6.31 17.58
C GLY A 228 9.74 -5.17 17.84
N ILE A 229 9.57 -3.98 17.25
CA ILE A 229 10.40 -2.78 17.54
C ILE A 229 10.42 -2.43 19.04
N ILE A 230 9.42 -2.85 19.83
CA ILE A 230 9.42 -2.66 21.29
C ILE A 230 10.12 -3.80 22.04
N ALA A 231 10.15 -5.00 21.47
CA ALA A 231 10.81 -6.17 22.06
C ALA A 231 12.29 -6.30 21.65
N PHE A 232 12.63 -5.82 20.45
CA PHE A 232 13.99 -5.66 19.97
C PHE A 232 14.52 -4.34 20.54
N ASP A 233 15.47 -4.45 21.46
CA ASP A 233 16.22 -3.33 22.05
C ASP A 233 16.64 -2.29 20.98
N ALA A 234 16.88 -1.05 21.41
CA ALA A 234 17.22 0.13 20.59
C ALA A 234 18.47 -0.02 19.67
N GLN A 235 19.07 -1.21 19.65
CA GLN A 235 20.26 -1.61 18.90
C GLN A 235 19.94 -2.23 17.53
N THR A 236 18.67 -2.50 17.20
CA THR A 236 18.34 -2.98 15.85
C THR A 236 18.60 -1.85 14.83
N PRO A 237 19.44 -2.07 13.80
CA PRO A 237 19.72 -1.04 12.82
C PRO A 237 18.40 -0.57 12.18
N GLY A 238 18.07 0.72 12.30
CA GLY A 238 16.85 1.30 11.72
C GLY A 238 16.71 1.02 10.23
N LEU A 239 17.83 0.81 9.54
CA LEU A 239 17.88 0.40 8.13
C LEU A 239 17.31 -1.00 7.89
N LEU A 240 17.53 -1.98 8.77
CA LEU A 240 16.98 -3.33 8.62
C LEU A 240 15.45 -3.33 8.78
N ILE A 241 14.94 -2.61 9.78
CA ILE A 241 13.51 -2.44 10.01
C ILE A 241 12.86 -1.76 8.81
N ASN A 242 13.44 -0.66 8.33
CA ASN A 242 12.96 0.06 7.16
C ASN A 242 12.92 -0.85 5.92
N LEU A 243 14.00 -1.62 5.68
CA LEU A 243 14.06 -2.56 4.56
C LEU A 243 12.95 -3.61 4.64
N LEU A 244 12.73 -4.21 5.81
CA LEU A 244 11.66 -5.20 6.01
C LEU A 244 10.29 -4.58 5.76
N GLN A 245 10.00 -3.42 6.34
CA GLN A 245 8.73 -2.71 6.10
C GLN A 245 8.53 -2.41 4.61
N THR A 246 9.57 -1.92 3.94
CA THR A 246 9.51 -1.62 2.51
C THR A 246 9.20 -2.87 1.69
N ILE A 247 9.84 -4.01 1.98
CA ILE A 247 9.58 -5.28 1.30
C ILE A 247 8.14 -5.76 1.51
N PHE A 248 7.61 -5.71 2.74
CA PHE A 248 6.24 -6.14 2.99
C PHE A 248 5.21 -5.21 2.35
N ASN A 249 5.40 -3.89 2.46
CA ASN A 249 4.56 -2.90 1.79
C ASN A 249 4.56 -3.12 0.26
N TRP A 250 5.75 -3.32 -0.31
CA TRP A 250 5.93 -3.64 -1.72
C TRP A 250 5.19 -4.92 -2.12
N LEU A 251 5.33 -6.00 -1.34
CA LEU A 251 4.65 -7.27 -1.60
C LEU A 251 3.13 -7.08 -1.59
N GLY A 252 2.58 -6.35 -0.63
CA GLY A 252 1.15 -6.14 -0.58
C GLY A 252 0.61 -5.20 -1.65
N VAL A 253 1.39 -4.23 -2.14
CA VAL A 253 1.03 -3.48 -3.36
C VAL A 253 0.90 -4.44 -4.54
N PHE A 254 1.89 -5.30 -4.76
CA PHE A 254 1.86 -6.28 -5.85
C PHE A 254 0.71 -7.27 -5.73
N VAL A 255 0.44 -7.78 -4.53
CA VAL A 255 -0.68 -8.68 -4.30
C VAL A 255 -2.02 -7.95 -4.47
N GLY A 256 -2.15 -6.70 -4.03
CA GLY A 256 -3.35 -5.89 -4.28
C GLY A 256 -3.62 -5.68 -5.77
N VAL A 257 -2.59 -5.27 -6.53
CA VAL A 257 -2.67 -5.11 -7.99
C VAL A 257 -2.94 -6.45 -8.68
N GLY A 258 -2.30 -7.53 -8.23
CA GLY A 258 -2.50 -8.87 -8.76
C GLY A 258 -3.92 -9.40 -8.54
N VAL A 259 -4.50 -9.20 -7.34
CA VAL A 259 -5.89 -9.57 -7.06
C VAL A 259 -6.85 -8.80 -7.96
N LEU A 260 -6.65 -7.49 -8.17
CA LEU A 260 -7.44 -6.72 -9.14
C LEU A 260 -7.33 -7.30 -10.55
N THR A 261 -6.15 -7.76 -10.95
CA THR A 261 -5.90 -8.34 -12.28
C THR A 261 -6.63 -9.67 -12.45
N VAL A 262 -6.54 -10.56 -11.47
CA VAL A 262 -7.24 -11.86 -11.47
C VAL A 262 -8.75 -11.65 -11.43
N LEU A 263 -9.23 -10.72 -10.59
CA LEU A 263 -10.64 -10.39 -10.49
C LEU A 263 -11.16 -9.83 -11.82
N TYR A 264 -10.42 -8.92 -12.47
CA TYR A 264 -10.77 -8.42 -13.79
C TYR A 264 -10.81 -9.52 -14.84
N GLY A 265 -9.79 -10.37 -14.89
CA GLY A 265 -9.73 -11.49 -15.82
C GLY A 265 -10.93 -12.44 -15.66
N HIS A 266 -11.34 -12.72 -14.42
CA HIS A 266 -12.47 -13.61 -14.17
C HIS A 266 -13.83 -12.94 -14.39
N VAL A 267 -14.03 -11.72 -13.87
CA VAL A 267 -15.34 -11.04 -13.86
C VAL A 267 -15.67 -10.43 -15.22
N ILE A 268 -14.68 -9.92 -15.95
CA ILE A 268 -14.87 -9.16 -17.20
C ILE A 268 -14.43 -9.94 -18.42
N GLU A 269 -13.35 -10.73 -18.33
CA GLU A 269 -12.86 -11.55 -19.43
C GLU A 269 -13.26 -13.04 -19.31
N GLU A 270 -14.08 -13.38 -18.31
CA GLU A 270 -14.61 -14.74 -18.07
C GLU A 270 -13.53 -15.84 -18.01
N ARG A 271 -12.31 -15.49 -17.60
CA ARG A 271 -11.21 -16.46 -17.44
C ARG A 271 -11.48 -17.41 -16.29
N PRO A 272 -11.06 -18.69 -16.38
CA PRO A 272 -11.23 -19.65 -15.29
C PRO A 272 -10.36 -19.33 -14.06
N LEU A 273 -10.79 -19.83 -12.89
CA LEU A 273 -10.06 -19.79 -11.60
C LEU A 273 -9.40 -21.14 -11.30
#